data_AF-A0A6B0Y379-F1
#
_entry.id   AF-A0A6B0Y379-F1
#
_cell.length_a   1.000
_cell.length_b   1.000
_cell.length_c   1.000
_cell.angle_alpha   90.00
_cell.angle_beta   90.00
_cell.angle_gamma   90.00
#
_symmetry.space_group_name_H-M   'P 1'
#
loop_
_entity.id
_entity.type
_entity.pdbx_description
1 polymer ?
#
loop_
_entity_poly.entity_id
_entity_poly.type
_entity_poly.pdbx_seq_one_letter_code
_entity_poly.pdbx_strand_id
1 'polypeptide(L)' 'MLMVQISDLHVGSQFLDAKFHQLVDEVNKVKPDVVVVTGDLTKQGIVGEYEKS' A
#
# COMPACT_ATOMS: atom_id res chain seq x y z
N MET A 1 -1.12 -10.00 -19.38
CA MET A 1 -1.75 -9.11 -18.41
C MET A 1 -1.62 -9.73 -17.02
N LEU A 2 -0.75 -9.17 -16.19
CA LEU A 2 -0.53 -9.53 -14.78
C LEU A 2 -1.06 -8.41 -13.90
N MET A 3 -1.91 -8.76 -12.93
CA MET A 3 -2.44 -7.84 -11.93
C MET A 3 -1.94 -8.26 -10.56
N VAL A 4 -1.56 -7.27 -9.74
CA VAL A 4 -1.37 -7.44 -8.30
C VAL A 4 -2.52 -6.74 -7.59
N GLN A 5 -3.21 -7.46 -6.71
CA GLN A 5 -4.22 -6.90 -5.84
C GLN A 5 -3.70 -6.88 -4.39
N ILE A 6 -3.81 -5.73 -3.75
CA ILE A 6 -3.49 -5.49 -2.33
C ILE A 6 -4.76 -4.97 -1.65
N SER A 7 -4.88 -5.18 -0.35
CA SER A 7 -6.00 -4.66 0.45
C SER A 7 -5.51 -4.32 1.86
N ASP A 8 -6.31 -3.54 2.60
CA ASP A 8 -6.19 -3.36 4.05
C ASP A 8 -4.81 -2.85 4.52
N LEU A 9 -4.30 -1.82 3.85
CA LEU A 9 -3.01 -1.21 4.22
C LEU A 9 -3.06 -0.56 5.61
N HIS A 10 -4.17 0.06 5.98
CA HIS A 10 -4.37 0.75 7.25
C HIS A 10 -3.20 1.66 7.65
N VAL A 11 -2.77 2.54 6.74
CA VAL A 11 -1.75 3.56 7.02
C VAL A 11 -2.22 4.44 8.19
N GLY A 12 -1.37 4.56 9.21
CA GLY A 12 -1.66 5.26 10.47
C GLY A 12 -0.49 5.14 11.45
N SER A 13 -0.71 5.50 12.71
CA SER A 13 0.36 5.59 13.73
C SER A 13 1.13 4.29 14.01
N GLN A 14 0.52 3.14 13.73
CA GLN A 14 1.12 1.81 13.93
C GLN A 14 1.61 1.18 12.62
N PHE A 15 1.58 1.94 11.52
CA PHE A 15 1.94 1.44 10.22
C PHE A 15 3.43 1.04 10.18
N LEU A 16 3.71 -0.13 9.61
CA LEU A 16 5.05 -0.67 9.54
C LEU A 16 5.69 -0.31 8.20
N ASP A 17 6.32 0.86 8.13
CA ASP A 17 6.96 1.36 6.90
C ASP A 17 7.87 0.33 6.24
N ALA A 18 8.70 -0.38 7.02
CA ALA A 18 9.62 -1.37 6.48
C ALA A 18 8.89 -2.51 5.72
N LYS A 19 7.71 -2.92 6.21
CA LYS A 19 6.89 -3.95 5.55
C LYS A 19 6.26 -3.43 4.27
N PHE A 20 5.81 -2.18 4.27
CA PHE A 20 5.29 -1.55 3.06
C PHE A 20 6.36 -1.41 1.98
N HIS A 21 7.56 -0.94 2.32
CA HIS A 21 8.66 -0.84 1.34
C HIS A 21 9.06 -2.21 0.80
N GLN A 22 9.13 -3.23 1.66
CA GLN A 22 9.36 -4.60 1.20
C GLN A 22 8.27 -5.07 0.21
N LEU A 23 7.00 -4.81 0.51
CA LEU A 23 5.89 -5.13 -0.38
C LEU A 23 6.02 -4.40 -1.72
N VAL A 24 6.37 -3.10 -1.72
CA VAL A 24 6.60 -2.34 -2.95
C VAL A 24 7.74 -2.94 -3.78
N ASP A 25 8.85 -3.31 -3.14
CA ASP A 25 9.99 -3.94 -3.82
C ASP A 25 9.62 -5.29 -4.45
N GLU A 26 8.84 -6.12 -3.76
CA GLU A 26 8.37 -7.41 -4.25
C GLU A 26 7.40 -7.25 -5.43
N VAL A 27 6.46 -6.32 -5.33
CA VAL A 27 5.51 -6.00 -6.41
C VAL A 27 6.24 -5.44 -7.64
N ASN A 28 7.21 -4.56 -7.45
CA ASN A 28 7.99 -4.01 -8.58
C ASN A 28 8.81 -5.08 -9.32
N LYS A 29 9.32 -6.10 -8.62
CA LYS A 29 10.10 -7.20 -9.24
C LYS A 29 9.25 -8.04 -10.20
N VAL A 30 7.97 -8.22 -9.93
CA VAL A 30 7.08 -9.02 -10.78
C VAL A 30 6.55 -8.24 -12.00
N LYS A 31 6.81 -6.93 -12.10
CA LYS A 31 6.44 -6.06 -13.23
C LYS A 31 4.97 -6.24 -13.68
N PRO A 32 3.99 -5.99 -12.79
CA PRO A 32 2.59 -6.13 -13.14
C PRO A 32 2.17 -5.02 -14.12
N ASP A 33 1.15 -5.31 -14.94
CA ASP A 33 0.52 -4.32 -15.81
C ASP A 33 -0.35 -3.34 -15.00
N VAL A 34 -0.87 -3.79 -13.85
CA VAL A 34 -1.70 -2.98 -12.96
C VAL A 34 -1.59 -3.45 -11.51
N VAL A 35 -1.57 -2.48 -10.59
CA VAL A 35 -1.69 -2.71 -9.15
C VAL A 35 -3.03 -2.10 -8.70
N VAL A 36 -3.86 -2.90 -8.02
CA VAL A 36 -5.15 -2.46 -7.48
C VAL A 36 -5.10 -2.58 -5.97
N VAL A 37 -5.47 -1.51 -5.26
CA VAL A 37 -5.60 -1.52 -3.81
C VAL A 37 -7.07 -1.37 -3.42
N THR A 38 -7.66 -2.39 -2.80
CA THR A 38 -9.12 -2.52 -2.64
C THR A 38 -9.66 -1.98 -1.33
N GLY A 39 -9.36 -0.72 -1.01
CA GLY A 39 -9.91 -0.03 0.16
C GLY A 39 -9.02 -0.15 1.41
N ASP A 40 -9.52 0.42 2.51
CA ASP A 40 -8.84 0.50 3.81
C ASP A 40 -7.37 0.94 3.71
N LEU A 41 -7.14 1.97 2.88
CA LEU A 41 -5.82 2.56 2.64
C LEU A 41 -5.24 3.14 3.92
N THR A 42 -6.05 3.84 4.70
CA THR A 42 -5.65 4.50 5.94
C THR A 42 -6.44 3.94 7.11
N LYS A 43 -5.95 4.18 8.33
CA LYS A 43 -6.58 3.67 9.54
C LYS A 43 -7.75 4.54 9.98
N GLN A 44 -7.64 5.86 9.83
CA GLN A 44 -8.60 6.84 10.34
C GLN A 44 -9.22 7.71 9.25
N GLY A 45 -8.73 7.65 8.01
CA GLY A 45 -9.26 8.47 6.92
C GLY A 45 -8.89 9.95 7.02
N ILE A 46 -7.88 10.29 7.83
CA ILE A 46 -7.43 11.68 7.97
C ILE A 46 -6.42 12.04 6.88
N VAL A 47 -6.43 13.30 6.44
CA VAL A 47 -5.60 13.78 5.33
C VAL A 47 -4.11 13.45 5.52
N GLY A 48 -3.60 13.62 6.74
CA GLY A 48 -2.19 13.33 7.06
C GLY A 48 -1.79 11.85 6.96
N GLU A 49 -2.73 10.90 6.91
CA GLU A 49 -2.42 9.48 6.64
C GLU A 49 -2.28 9.19 5.13
N TYR A 50 -2.84 10.04 4.27
CA TYR A 50 -2.67 9.96 2.82
C TYR A 50 -1.44 10.75 2.34
N GLU A 51 -1.14 11.83 3.03
CA GLU A 51 -0.02 12.72 2.75
C GLU A 51 1.14 12.32 3.66
N LYS A 52 1.96 11.39 3.18
CA LYS A 52 3.21 11.07 3.88
C LYS A 52 4.15 12.27 3.75
N SER A 53 4.53 12.87 4.89
CA SER A 53 5.50 13.97 5.00
C SER A 53 6.90 13.62 4.49
#